data_AF-A0A660V7P8-F1
#
_entry.id   AF-A0A660V7P8-F1
#
_cell.length_a   1.000
_cell.length_b   1.000
_cell.length_c   1.000
_cell.angle_alpha   90.00
_cell.angle_beta   90.00
_cell.angle_gamma   90.00
#
_symmetry.space_group_name_H-M   'P 1'
#
loop_
_entity.id
_entity.type
_entity.pdbx_description
1 polymer ?
#
loop_
_entity_poly.entity_id
_entity_poly.type
_entity_poly.pdbx_seq_one_letter_code
_entity_poly.pdbx_strand_id
1 'polypeptide(L)'
;ENGIVQEVNLIVATVNNKAAMNLSIRAAAAALIKGGKYDQGLLNQVEMAFRAYDPCFACSSHSLPGRTPLILRVWDADGNLRVELRRD
;
A
#
# COMPACT_ATOMS: atom_id res chain seq x y z
N GLU A 1 8.03 39.92 -1.72
CA GLU A 1 8.43 40.48 -0.41
C GLU A 1 7.34 40.47 0.68
N ASN A 2 6.05 40.22 0.38
CA ASN A 2 4.94 40.27 1.37
C ASN A 2 4.71 38.99 2.22
N GLY A 3 5.68 38.07 2.30
CA GLY A 3 5.52 36.80 3.03
C GLY A 3 4.52 35.81 2.41
N ILE A 4 4.12 36.00 1.15
CA ILE A 4 3.20 35.10 0.44
C ILE A 4 3.98 33.94 -0.17
N VAL A 5 3.65 32.72 0.25
CA VAL A 5 4.20 31.47 -0.30
C VAL A 5 3.90 31.41 -1.81
N GLN A 6 4.95 31.28 -2.63
CA GLN A 6 4.83 31.14 -4.08
C GLN A 6 4.82 29.67 -4.52
N GLU A 7 5.55 28.82 -3.79
CA GLU A 7 5.67 27.39 -4.04
C GLU A 7 5.98 26.68 -2.73
N VAL A 8 5.53 25.44 -2.59
CA VAL A 8 5.85 24.57 -1.46
C VAL A 8 6.02 23.13 -1.92
N ASN A 9 7.02 22.45 -1.37
CA ASN A 9 7.22 21.02 -1.52
C ASN A 9 7.18 20.35 -0.15
N LEU A 10 6.35 19.33 0.00
CA LEU A 10 6.09 18.65 1.27
C LEU A 10 6.53 17.19 1.22
N ILE A 11 7.69 16.90 1.80
CA ILE A 11 8.21 15.53 1.97
C ILE A 11 7.93 15.10 3.41
N VAL A 12 7.00 14.16 3.59
CA VAL A 12 6.55 13.70 4.91
C VAL A 12 6.95 12.25 5.18
N ALA A 13 7.02 11.88 6.46
CA ALA A 13 7.63 10.63 6.92
C ALA A 13 7.21 9.38 6.12
N THR A 14 5.91 9.12 5.98
CA THR A 14 5.41 7.90 5.33
C THR A 14 5.79 7.80 3.83
N VAL A 15 6.05 8.90 3.13
CA VAL A 15 6.43 8.83 1.70
C VAL A 15 7.81 8.20 1.52
N ASN A 16 8.73 8.40 2.47
CA ASN A 16 10.07 7.82 2.44
C ASN A 16 10.03 6.29 2.57
N ASN A 17 9.01 5.75 3.26
CA ASN A 17 8.86 4.32 3.49
C ASN A 17 8.11 3.60 2.35
N LYS A 18 7.63 4.32 1.34
CA LYS A 18 6.79 3.73 0.28
C LYS A 18 7.44 2.54 -0.42
N ALA A 19 8.72 2.64 -0.77
CA ALA A 19 9.44 1.55 -1.44
C ALA A 19 9.60 0.34 -0.53
N ALA A 20 10.06 0.55 0.72
CA ALA A 20 10.24 -0.50 1.70
C ALA A 20 8.92 -1.23 2.02
N MET A 21 7.82 -0.50 2.20
CA MET A 21 6.50 -1.08 2.43
C MET A 21 6.07 -1.99 1.28
N ASN A 22 6.22 -1.55 0.02
CA ASN A 22 5.85 -2.36 -1.14
C ASN A 22 6.70 -3.65 -1.25
N LEU A 23 7.99 -3.56 -0.97
CA LEU A 23 8.87 -4.73 -0.94
C LEU A 23 8.47 -5.71 0.18
N SER A 24 8.16 -5.20 1.37
CA SER A 24 7.69 -6.01 2.50
C SER A 24 6.34 -6.68 2.22
N ILE A 25 5.38 -5.98 1.60
CA ILE A 25 4.10 -6.57 1.17
C ILE A 25 4.35 -7.68 0.15
N ARG A 26 5.19 -7.44 -0.87
CA ARG A 26 5.53 -8.46 -1.88
C ARG A 26 6.19 -9.68 -1.24
N ALA A 27 7.13 -9.48 -0.33
CA ALA A 27 7.82 -10.56 0.37
C ALA A 27 6.84 -11.38 1.23
N ALA A 28 5.95 -10.72 1.97
CA ALA A 28 4.92 -11.38 2.77
C ALA A 28 3.95 -12.19 1.88
N ALA A 29 3.46 -11.60 0.79
CA ALA A 29 2.58 -12.29 -0.15
C ALA A 29 3.27 -13.52 -0.78
N ALA A 30 4.52 -13.38 -1.24
CA ALA A 30 5.27 -14.49 -1.82
C ALA A 30 5.58 -15.60 -0.79
N ALA A 31 5.76 -15.26 0.48
CA ALA A 31 6.02 -16.22 1.55
C ALA A 31 4.74 -16.97 1.97
N LEU A 32 3.60 -16.29 2.04
CA LEU A 32 2.35 -16.82 2.61
C LEU A 32 1.40 -17.43 1.57
N ILE A 33 1.32 -16.87 0.36
CA ILE A 33 0.40 -17.32 -0.69
C ILE A 33 1.11 -18.35 -1.56
N LYS A 34 0.66 -19.60 -1.52
CA LYS A 34 1.24 -20.72 -2.27
C LYS A 34 0.19 -21.37 -3.18
N GLY A 35 0.58 -21.66 -4.42
CA GLY A 35 -0.31 -22.31 -5.40
C GLY A 35 -1.59 -21.52 -5.69
N GLY A 36 -1.56 -20.18 -5.55
CA GLY A 36 -2.71 -19.31 -5.76
C GLY A 36 -3.82 -19.41 -4.70
N LYS A 37 -3.60 -20.15 -3.61
CA LYS A 37 -4.58 -20.30 -2.53
C LYS A 37 -4.40 -19.21 -1.48
N TYR A 38 -5.48 -18.52 -1.15
CA TYR A 38 -5.53 -17.49 -0.11
C TYR A 38 -6.90 -17.48 0.57
N ASP A 39 -6.94 -16.99 1.81
CA ASP A 39 -8.15 -16.72 2.56
C ASP A 39 -8.03 -15.38 3.31
N GLN A 40 -9.07 -14.98 4.03
CA GLN A 40 -9.08 -13.71 4.75
C GLN A 40 -8.01 -13.63 5.86
N GLY A 41 -7.65 -14.75 6.48
CA GLY A 41 -6.63 -14.81 7.52
C GLY A 41 -5.23 -14.55 6.94
N LEU A 42 -4.91 -15.21 5.82
CA LEU A 42 -3.66 -15.01 5.08
C LEU A 42 -3.56 -13.58 4.56
N LEU A 43 -4.63 -13.03 3.98
CA LEU A 43 -4.64 -11.65 3.51
C LEU A 43 -4.42 -10.66 4.67
N ASN A 44 -5.03 -10.89 5.84
CA ASN A 44 -4.78 -10.07 7.02
C ASN A 44 -3.32 -10.16 7.49
N GLN A 45 -2.67 -11.32 7.39
CA GLN A 45 -1.23 -11.45 7.70
C GLN A 45 -0.36 -10.68 6.69
N VAL A 46 -0.73 -10.64 5.41
CA VAL A 46 -0.06 -9.80 4.41
C VAL A 46 -0.25 -8.31 4.73
N GLU A 47 -1.44 -7.89 5.16
CA GLU A 47 -1.68 -6.50 5.59
C GLU A 47 -0.81 -6.08 6.77
N MET A 48 -0.48 -7.01 7.70
CA MET A 48 0.42 -6.72 8.82
C MET A 48 1.79 -6.22 8.36
N ALA A 49 2.25 -6.61 7.17
CA ALA A 49 3.55 -6.21 6.63
C ALA A 49 3.67 -4.69 6.45
N PHE A 50 2.59 -3.99 6.07
CA PHE A 50 2.62 -2.53 5.98
C PHE A 50 2.16 -1.83 7.26
N ARG A 51 1.28 -2.45 8.07
CA ARG A 51 0.86 -1.90 9.38
C ARG A 51 2.05 -1.72 10.34
N ALA A 52 3.07 -2.57 10.22
CA ALA A 52 4.31 -2.45 10.99
C ALA A 52 5.06 -1.12 10.77
N TYR A 53 4.75 -0.36 9.70
CA TYR A 53 5.33 0.94 9.40
C TYR A 53 4.52 2.12 9.93
N ASP A 54 3.38 1.87 10.59
CA ASP A 54 2.41 2.89 11.03
C ASP A 54 2.13 3.97 9.97
N PRO A 55 1.65 3.60 8.77
CA PRO A 55 1.61 4.53 7.65
C PRO A 55 0.45 5.52 7.76
N CYS A 56 0.77 6.81 7.72
CA CYS A 56 -0.21 7.86 7.47
C CYS A 56 -0.29 8.17 5.96
N PHE A 57 -1.20 7.51 5.24
CA PHE A 57 -1.37 7.74 3.80
C PHE A 57 -1.98 9.10 3.46
N ALA A 58 -2.86 9.63 4.31
CA ALA A 58 -3.40 10.98 4.15
C ALA A 58 -2.29 12.04 4.22
N CYS A 59 -1.33 11.83 5.13
CA CYS A 59 -0.14 12.67 5.24
C CYS A 59 0.73 12.54 3.98
N SER A 60 1.06 11.32 3.54
CA SER A 60 2.01 11.12 2.43
C SER A 60 1.50 11.53 1.06
N SER A 61 0.18 11.49 0.85
CA SER A 61 -0.46 11.90 -0.40
C SER A 61 -1.02 13.32 -0.35
N HIS A 62 -1.03 13.94 0.82
CA HIS A 62 -1.64 15.26 1.05
C HIS A 62 -3.08 15.37 0.56
N SER A 63 -3.85 14.27 0.63
CA SER A 63 -5.24 14.20 0.13
C SER A 63 -6.22 13.70 1.20
N LEU A 64 -7.36 14.39 1.34
CA LEU A 64 -8.53 14.01 2.16
C LEU A 64 -9.84 14.21 1.34
N PRO A 65 -10.87 13.35 1.44
CA PRO A 65 -11.07 12.33 2.46
C PRO A 65 -10.74 10.90 1.99
N GLY A 66 -9.73 10.31 2.63
CA GLY A 66 -9.99 9.25 3.61
C GLY A 66 -10.25 7.83 3.11
N ARG A 67 -10.16 7.55 1.81
CA ARG A 67 -10.10 6.15 1.34
C ARG A 67 -8.66 5.80 1.06
N THR A 68 -8.18 4.75 1.72
CA THR A 68 -6.94 4.10 1.34
C THR A 68 -7.36 2.84 0.59
N PRO A 69 -7.82 2.93 -0.68
CA PRO A 69 -8.28 1.74 -1.38
C PRO A 69 -7.11 0.78 -1.49
N LEU A 70 -7.12 -0.26 -0.67
CA LEU A 70 -6.19 -1.37 -0.83
C LEU A 70 -6.73 -2.17 -2.00
N ILE A 71 -6.13 -1.96 -3.16
CA ILE A 71 -6.42 -2.72 -4.37
C ILE A 71 -5.48 -3.91 -4.41
N LEU A 72 -5.98 -5.09 -4.07
CA LEU A 72 -5.25 -6.34 -4.20
C LEU A 72 -5.55 -6.94 -5.57
N ARG A 73 -4.55 -6.97 -6.44
CA ARG A 73 -4.62 -7.63 -7.75
C ARG A 73 -3.84 -8.93 -7.72
N VAL A 74 -4.53 -10.04 -7.97
CA VAL A 74 -3.93 -11.37 -8.09
C VAL A 74 -3.78 -11.71 -9.57
N TRP A 75 -2.55 -11.95 -9.99
CA TRP A 75 -2.19 -12.31 -11.36
C TRP A 75 -1.73 -13.77 -11.41
N ASP A 76 -2.02 -14.47 -12.50
CA ASP A 76 -1.48 -15.80 -12.75
C ASP A 76 -0.08 -15.76 -13.37
N ALA A 77 0.50 -16.94 -13.61
CA ALA A 77 1.83 -17.09 -14.22
C ALA A 77 1.92 -16.59 -15.66
N ASP A 78 0.78 -16.51 -16.37
CA ASP A 78 0.69 -16.04 -17.76
C ASP A 78 0.45 -14.52 -17.84
N GLY A 79 0.35 -13.84 -16.69
CA GLY A 79 0.11 -12.40 -16.61
C GLY A 79 -1.36 -12.00 -16.74
N ASN A 80 -2.31 -12.94 -16.61
CA ASN A 80 -3.72 -12.62 -16.60
C ASN A 80 -4.17 -12.21 -15.19
N LEU A 81 -4.97 -11.15 -15.10
CA LEU A 81 -5.62 -10.75 -13.85
C LEU A 81 -6.72 -11.76 -13.49
N ARG A 82 -6.58 -12.42 -12.34
CA ARG A 82 -7.56 -13.40 -11.85
C ARG A 82 -8.58 -12.78 -10.92
N VAL A 83 -8.14 -11.86 -10.06
CA VAL A 83 -8.99 -11.19 -9.06
C VAL A 83 -8.49 -9.78 -8.80
N GLU A 84 -9.44 -8.85 -8.64
CA GLU A 84 -9.23 -7.55 -8.03
C GLU A 84 -10.13 -7.45 -6.79
N LEU A 85 -9.52 -7.29 -5.60
CA LEU A 85 -10.23 -6.97 -4.37
C LEU A 85 -9.98 -5.52 -4.02
N ARG A 86 -11.04 -4.79 -3.69
CA ARG A 86 -10.96 -3.40 -3.25
C ARG A 86 -11.53 -3.28 -1.86
N ARG A 87 -10.72 -2.77 -0.93
CA ARG A 87 -11.16 -2.40 0.42
C ARG A 87 -11.13 -0.88 0.53
N ASP A 88 -12.31 -0.28 0.64
CA ASP A 88 -12.49 1.17 0.80
C ASP A 88 -12.05 1.67 2.18
#